data_AF-A0A355Q3T6-F1
#
_entry.id   AF-A0A355Q3T6-F1
#
_cell.length_a   1.000
_cell.length_b   1.000
_cell.length_c   1.000
_cell.angle_alpha   90.00
_cell.angle_beta   90.00
_cell.angle_gamma   90.00
#
_symmetry.space_group_name_H-M   'P 1'
#
loop_
_entity.id
_entity.type
_entity.pdbx_description
1 polymer ?
#
loop_
_entity_poly.entity_id
_entity_poly.type
_entity_poly.pdbx_seq_one_letter_code
_entity_poly.pdbx_strand_id
1 'polypeptide(L)' 'EHHEDEHQHSAKEIHSEFSATYSLICNKPENLKSIQLELFSTFELMEEIAVQMIIQGKQGFAELNPDNPNLKL' A
#
# COMPACT_ATOMS: atom_id res chain seq x y z
N GLU A 1 36.37 -33.61 -16.49
CA GLU A 1 36.27 -32.84 -15.24
C GLU A 1 34.89 -32.19 -15.25
N HIS A 2 34.01 -32.61 -14.34
CA HIS A 2 32.66 -32.06 -14.21
C HIS A 2 32.71 -30.99 -13.12
N HIS A 3 32.55 -29.72 -13.50
CA HIS A 3 32.31 -28.65 -12.54
C HIS A 3 30.81 -28.51 -12.36
N GLU A 4 30.31 -29.02 -11.24
CA GLU A 4 28.98 -28.70 -10.73
C GLU A 4 29.06 -27.32 -10.06
N ASP A 5 28.71 -26.27 -10.81
CA ASP A 5 28.40 -24.98 -10.21
C ASP A 5 27.05 -25.11 -9.50
N GLU A 6 27.09 -25.36 -8.19
CA GLU A 6 25.96 -25.20 -7.30
C GLU A 6 25.53 -23.73 -7.31
N HIS A 7 24.54 -23.41 -8.15
CA HIS A 7 23.81 -22.16 -8.07
C HIS A 7 22.98 -22.14 -6.77
N GLN A 8 23.60 -21.72 -5.67
CA GLN A 8 22.88 -21.29 -4.46
C GLN A 8 22.16 -19.98 -4.76
N HIS A 9 20.99 -20.08 -5.40
CA HIS A 9 20.02 -19.01 -5.46
C HIS A 9 19.51 -18.79 -4.03
N SER A 10 20.15 -17.87 -3.29
CA SER A 10 19.47 -17.21 -2.19
C SER A 10 18.25 -16.52 -2.81
N ALA A 11 17.08 -17.13 -2.71
CA ALA A 11 15.81 -16.51 -3.07
C ALA A 11 15.62 -15.33 -2.12
N LYS A 12 16.20 -14.17 -2.48
CA LYS A 12 15.84 -12.90 -1.86
C LYS A 12 14.36 -12.71 -2.14
N GLU A 13 13.57 -12.56 -1.08
CA GLU A 13 12.19 -12.09 -1.16
C GLU A 13 12.13 -10.90 -2.12
N ILE A 14 11.47 -11.07 -3.27
CA ILE A 14 11.33 -10.01 -4.28
C ILE A 14 10.02 -9.29 -3.96
N HIS A 15 10.10 -8.23 -3.16
CA HIS A 15 8.95 -7.36 -2.93
C HIS A 15 8.57 -6.69 -4.25
N SER A 16 7.34 -6.94 -4.71
CA SER A 16 6.79 -6.30 -5.90
C SER A 16 6.05 -5.04 -5.48
N GLU A 17 6.54 -3.88 -5.91
CA GLU A 17 5.90 -2.58 -5.65
C GLU A 17 4.97 -2.20 -6.80
N PHE A 18 3.85 -1.56 -6.48
CA PHE A 18 2.98 -0.93 -7.47
C PHE A 18 2.39 0.37 -6.94
N SER A 19 2.05 1.28 -7.86
CA SER A 19 1.40 2.55 -7.53
C SER A 19 0.00 2.62 -8.12
N ALA A 20 -0.93 3.22 -7.37
CA ALA A 20 -2.29 3.47 -7.82
C ALA A 20 -2.72 4.90 -7.45
N THR A 21 -3.44 5.55 -8.36
CA THR A 21 -3.97 6.92 -8.15
C THR A 21 -5.48 6.90 -8.26
N TYR A 22 -6.16 7.41 -7.23
CA TYR A 22 -7.62 7.48 -7.17
C TYR A 22 -8.07 8.95 -7.08
N SER A 23 -9.14 9.29 -7.81
CA SER A 23 -9.81 10.60 -7.69
C SER A 23 -11.25 10.36 -7.22
N LEU A 24 -11.55 10.82 -6.01
CA LEU A 24 -12.84 10.64 -5.37
C LEU A 24 -13.59 11.99 -5.37
N ILE A 25 -14.76 12.02 -6.02
CA ILE A 25 -15.59 13.22 -6.09
C ILE A 25 -16.75 13.05 -5.11
N CYS A 26 -16.85 13.96 -4.13
CA CYS A 26 -17.90 13.95 -3.12
C CYS A 26 -18.56 15.33 -3.04
N ASN A 27 -19.88 15.37 -2.78
CA ASN A 27 -20.62 16.64 -2.66
C ASN A 27 -20.25 17.44 -1.41
N LYS A 28 -19.78 16.77 -0.35
CA LYS A 28 -19.44 17.37 0.95
C LYS A 28 -18.15 16.74 1.50
N PRO A 29 -17.00 17.05 0.90
CA PRO A 29 -15.71 16.48 1.32
C PRO A 29 -15.34 16.83 2.77
N GLU A 30 -15.95 17.86 3.35
CA GLU A 30 -15.82 18.24 4.76
C GLU A 30 -16.37 17.20 5.75
N ASN A 31 -17.24 16.29 5.28
CA ASN A 31 -17.82 15.24 6.12
C ASN A 31 -17.07 13.91 6.02
N LEU A 32 -16.05 13.81 5.16
CA LEU A 32 -15.21 12.62 5.06
C LEU A 32 -14.35 12.49 6.31
N LYS A 33 -14.45 11.36 7.00
CA LYS A 33 -13.71 11.08 8.24
C LYS A 33 -12.65 9.99 8.09
N SER A 34 -12.87 9.08 7.14
CA SER A 34 -11.98 7.94 6.94
C SER A 34 -12.15 7.30 5.56
N ILE A 35 -11.11 6.61 5.10
CA ILE A 35 -11.13 5.69 3.96
C ILE A 35 -10.72 4.31 4.48
N GLN A 36 -11.58 3.33 4.26
CA GLN A 36 -11.26 1.92 4.53
C GLN A 36 -10.65 1.31 3.27
N LEU A 37 -9.44 0.74 3.37
CA LEU A 37 -8.83 0.01 2.27
C LEU A 37 -9.09 -1.48 2.44
N GLU A 38 -9.51 -2.12 1.35
CA GLU A 38 -9.69 -3.58 1.22
C GLU A 38 -8.49 -4.24 0.52
N LEU A 39 -7.37 -3.52 0.39
CA LEU A 39 -6.19 -4.02 -0.32
C LEU A 39 -5.49 -5.14 0.45
N PHE A 40 -5.41 -5.07 1.78
CA PHE A 40 -4.83 -6.13 2.61
C PHE A 40 -5.67 -7.42 2.59
N SER A 41 -6.99 -7.31 2.46
CA SER A 41 -7.87 -8.49 2.31
C SER A 41 -7.84 -9.06 0.89
N THR A 42 -7.54 -8.24 -0.12
CA THR A 42 -7.38 -8.68 -1.52
C THR A 42 -6.00 -9.29 -1.78
N PHE A 43 -4.96 -8.74 -1.17
CA PHE A 43 -3.56 -9.15 -1.30
C PHE A 43 -3.01 -9.51 0.08
N GLU A 44 -3.20 -10.78 0.49
CA GLU A 44 -2.89 -11.25 1.85
C GLU A 44 -1.40 -11.12 2.24
N LEU A 45 -0.50 -11.01 1.26
CA LEU A 45 0.94 -10.81 1.46
C LEU A 45 1.35 -9.33 1.50
N MET A 46 0.40 -8.39 1.36
CA MET A 46 0.69 -6.97 1.42
C MET A 46 0.98 -6.55 2.86
N GLU A 47 2.16 -5.97 3.08
CA GLU A 47 2.61 -5.60 4.43
C GLU A 47 2.31 -4.14 4.78
N GLU A 48 2.45 -3.25 3.80
CA GLU A 48 2.37 -1.80 4.03
C GLU A 48 1.75 -1.08 2.83
N ILE A 49 1.04 0.00 3.12
CA ILE A 49 0.61 0.99 2.12
C ILE A 49 1.02 2.39 2.59
N ALA A 50 1.90 3.02 1.83
CA ALA A 50 2.27 4.43 2.01
C ALA A 50 1.29 5.34 1.26
N VAL A 51 0.44 6.05 1.99
CA VAL A 51 -0.58 6.94 1.43
C VAL A 51 -0.08 8.39 1.42
N GLN A 52 -0.17 9.03 0.25
CA GLN A 52 -0.07 10.48 0.10
C GLN A 52 -1.41 11.03 -0.34
N MET A 53 -1.90 12.08 0.33
CA MET A 53 -3.23 12.62 0.08
C MET A 53 -3.25 14.14 0.08
N ILE A 54 -4.19 14.72 -0.66
CA ILE A 54 -4.52 16.14 -0.65
C ILE A 54 -6.00 16.30 -0.34
N ILE A 55 -6.33 16.88 0.81
CA ILE A 55 -7.70 17.03 1.29
C ILE A 55 -7.90 18.48 1.74
N GLN A 56 -8.93 19.14 1.19
CA GLN A 56 -9.26 20.53 1.51
C GLN A 56 -8.05 21.48 1.36
N GLY A 57 -7.21 21.24 0.34
CA GLY A 57 -6.01 22.03 0.07
C GLY A 57 -4.81 21.77 0.98
N LYS A 58 -4.87 20.75 1.84
CA LYS A 58 -3.75 20.33 2.70
C LYS A 58 -3.21 18.97 2.27
N GLN A 59 -1.88 18.85 2.26
CA GLN A 59 -1.20 17.58 2.01
C GLN A 59 -1.06 16.79 3.31
N GLY A 60 -1.13 15.46 3.22
CA GLY A 60 -0.94 14.54 4.32
C GLY A 60 -0.26 13.24 3.89
N PHE A 61 0.27 12.53 4.88
CA PHE A 61 0.91 11.24 4.72
C PHE A 61 0.43 10.30 5.84
N ALA A 62 0.26 9.02 5.50
CA ALA A 62 -0.05 7.97 6.46
C ALA A 62 0.49 6.63 5.98
N GLU A 63 0.92 5.79 6.92
CA GLU A 63 1.25 4.39 6.67
C GLU A 63 0.13 3.52 7.24
N LEU A 64 -0.29 2.54 6.44
CA LEU A 64 -1.30 1.56 6.81
C LEU A 64 -0.69 0.16 6.72
N ASN A 65 -1.24 -0.75 7.51
CA ASN A 65 -0.86 -2.16 7.54
C ASN A 65 -2.12 -3.02 7.80
N PRO A 66 -2.03 -4.36 7.77
CA PRO A 66 -3.19 -5.23 7.99
C PRO A 66 -3.92 -4.99 9.33
N ASP A 67 -3.21 -4.57 10.38
CA ASP A 67 -3.80 -4.29 11.71
C ASP A 67 -4.48 -2.91 11.77
N ASN A 68 -4.09 -1.99 10.89
CA ASN A 68 -4.66 -0.65 10.77
C ASN A 68 -4.92 -0.28 9.30
N PRO A 69 -5.92 -0.90 8.65
CA PRO A 69 -6.21 -0.69 7.23
C PRO A 69 -7.02 0.60 6.95
N ASN A 70 -7.29 1.39 7.98
CA ASN A 70 -8.18 2.53 7.93
C ASN A 70 -7.39 3.85 7.94
N LEU A 71 -7.50 4.61 6.86
CA LEU A 71 -6.97 5.96 6.76
C LEU A 71 -7.93 6.95 7.41
N LYS A 72 -7.50 7.66 8.45
CA LYS A 72 -8.26 8.77 9.05
C LYS A 72 -7.92 10.08 8.35
N LEU A 73 -8.94 10.90 8.09
CA LEU A 73 -8.86 12.16 7.33
C LEU A 73 -9.06 13.40 8.22
#